data_AF-A0A1C8ZU45-F1
#
_entry.id   AF-A0A1C8ZU45-F1
#
_cell.length_a   1.000
_cell.length_b   1.000
_cell.length_c   1.000
_cell.angle_alpha   90.00
_cell.angle_beta   90.00
_cell.angle_gamma   90.00
#
_symmetry.space_group_name_H-M   'P 1'
#
loop_
_entity.id
_entity.type
_entity.pdbx_description
1 polymer ?
#
loop_
_entity_poly.entity_id
_entity_poly.type
_entity_poly.pdbx_seq_one_letter_code
_entity_poly.pdbx_strand_id
1 'polypeptide(L)'
;MDKYLLALLGEAGATGLAKGYSIRYSFFKEAYENEKRHWEYFKRYRRSLLEGPIYVIFLVLGVLTSLLGMSAVKKMNEIVEKGAIDFYVKNFDVEKDVEIKEILRDEMKHLEYSI
;
A
#
# COMPACT_ATOMS: atom_id res chain seq x y z
N MET A 1 6.94 -3.98 -18.73
CA MET A 1 5.84 -3.26 -18.05
C MET A 1 6.46 -2.11 -17.27
N ASP A 2 5.89 -0.91 -17.30
CA ASP A 2 6.49 0.26 -16.63
C ASP A 2 6.39 0.08 -15.10
N LYS A 3 7.52 -0.16 -14.44
CA LYS A 3 7.58 -0.43 -13.00
C LYS A 3 7.08 0.74 -12.16
N TYR A 4 7.25 1.98 -12.62
CA TYR A 4 6.77 3.16 -11.90
C TYR A 4 5.25 3.29 -12.03
N LEU A 5 4.67 2.92 -13.17
CA LEU A 5 3.22 2.84 -13.32
C LEU A 5 2.62 1.76 -12.41
N LEU A 6 3.25 0.60 -12.31
CA LEU A 6 2.76 -0.47 -11.44
C LEU A 6 2.86 -0.13 -9.97
N ALA A 7 3.99 0.45 -9.54
CA ALA A 7 4.16 0.95 -8.18
C ALA A 7 3.09 2.00 -7.87
N LEU A 8 2.91 3.00 -8.75
CA LEU A 8 1.89 4.04 -8.62
C LEU A 8 0.48 3.47 -8.39
N LEU A 9 0.07 2.49 -9.19
CA LEU A 9 -1.25 1.87 -9.06
C LEU A 9 -1.34 0.96 -7.84
N GLY A 10 -0.25 0.27 -7.48
CA GLY A 10 -0.15 -0.52 -6.26
C GLY A 10 -0.35 0.34 -5.01
N GLU A 11 0.40 1.43 -4.89
CA GLU A 11 0.32 2.38 -3.78
C GLU A 11 -1.03 3.07 -3.69
N ALA A 12 -1.65 3.43 -4.83
CA ALA A 12 -3.01 3.94 -4.83
C ALA A 12 -4.01 2.93 -4.24
N GLY A 13 -3.83 1.64 -4.54
CA GLY A 13 -4.64 0.54 -3.99
C GLY A 13 -4.39 0.31 -2.50
N ALA A 14 -3.12 0.22 -2.09
CA ALA A 14 -2.72 0.05 -0.70
C ALA A 14 -3.20 1.23 0.18
N THR A 15 -3.04 2.47 -0.30
CA THR A 15 -3.60 3.67 0.34
C THR A 15 -5.13 3.56 0.52
N GLY A 16 -5.83 3.07 -0.50
CA GLY A 16 -7.28 2.82 -0.44
C GLY A 16 -7.64 1.82 0.66
N LEU A 17 -6.99 0.66 0.69
CA LEU A 17 -7.21 -0.37 1.72
C LEU A 17 -6.94 0.16 3.12
N ALA A 18 -5.77 0.76 3.34
CA ALA A 18 -5.37 1.29 4.64
C ALA A 18 -6.36 2.36 5.12
N LYS A 19 -6.85 3.22 4.22
CA LYS A 19 -7.92 4.16 4.55
C LYS A 19 -9.19 3.45 4.99
N GLY A 20 -9.62 2.43 4.25
CA GLY A 20 -10.78 1.61 4.58
C GLY A 20 -10.67 0.95 5.96
N TYR A 21 -9.51 0.35 6.27
CA TYR A 21 -9.22 -0.25 7.57
C TYR A 21 -9.22 0.80 8.69
N SER A 22 -8.63 1.98 8.46
CA SER A 22 -8.50 3.05 9.44
C SER A 22 -9.84 3.61 9.95
N ILE A 23 -10.92 3.42 9.19
CA ILE A 23 -12.28 3.82 9.59
C ILE A 23 -12.74 3.02 10.82
N ARG A 24 -12.40 1.73 10.87
CA ARG A 24 -12.80 0.82 11.96
C ARG A 24 -11.69 0.61 12.98
N TYR A 25 -10.44 0.64 12.54
CA TYR A 25 -9.28 0.24 13.31
C TYR A 25 -8.25 1.36 13.33
N SER A 26 -8.23 2.14 14.41
CA SER A 26 -7.45 3.38 14.51
C SER A 26 -5.94 3.20 14.35
N PHE A 27 -5.39 2.02 14.61
CA PHE A 27 -3.96 1.74 14.45
C PHE A 27 -3.53 1.68 12.97
N PHE A 28 -4.44 1.48 12.02
CA PHE A 28 -4.15 1.58 10.58
C PHE A 28 -4.04 3.02 10.07
N LYS A 29 -4.25 4.04 10.92
CA LYS A 29 -4.09 5.45 10.51
C LYS A 29 -2.65 5.77 10.11
N GLU A 30 -1.67 5.21 10.82
CA GLU A 30 -0.25 5.41 10.50
C GLU A 30 0.08 4.79 9.14
N ALA A 31 -0.34 3.54 8.91
CA ALA A 31 -0.20 2.88 7.61
C ALA A 31 -0.81 3.73 6.49
N TYR A 32 -2.05 4.21 6.65
CA TYR A 32 -2.69 5.06 5.64
C TYR A 32 -1.88 6.31 5.26
N GLU A 33 -1.27 7.00 6.22
CA GLU A 33 -0.45 8.18 5.93
C GLU A 33 0.88 7.81 5.26
N ASN A 34 1.47 6.66 5.61
CA ASN A 34 2.67 6.14 4.95
C ASN A 34 2.38 5.77 3.48
N GLU A 35 1.35 4.95 3.23
CA GLU A 35 0.89 4.56 1.88
C GLU A 35 0.61 5.80 1.00
N LYS A 36 -0.05 6.81 1.58
CA LYS A 36 -0.32 8.06 0.87
C LYS A 36 0.98 8.78 0.47
N ARG A 37 2.00 8.74 1.33
CA ARG A 37 3.33 9.29 1.05
C ARG A 37 4.00 8.52 -0.08
N HIS A 38 3.92 7.19 -0.07
CA HIS A 38 4.45 6.32 -1.13
C HIS A 38 3.74 6.59 -2.47
N TRP A 39 2.43 6.73 -2.46
CA TRP A 39 1.66 7.08 -3.65
C TRP A 39 2.10 8.43 -4.23
N GLU A 40 2.21 9.48 -3.39
CA GLU A 40 2.73 10.78 -3.86
C GLU A 40 4.18 10.71 -4.36
N TYR A 41 5.02 9.84 -3.78
CA TYR A 41 6.37 9.56 -4.29
C TYR A 41 6.32 9.11 -5.76
N PHE A 42 5.54 8.06 -6.07
CA PHE A 42 5.47 7.52 -7.43
C PHE A 42 4.77 8.46 -8.43
N LYS A 43 3.87 9.33 -7.95
CA LYS A 43 3.24 10.39 -8.77
C LYS A 43 4.23 11.37 -9.39
N ARG A 44 5.43 11.49 -8.81
CA ARG A 44 6.53 12.32 -9.35
C ARG A 44 7.17 11.72 -10.60
N TYR A 45 7.15 10.39 -10.72
CA TYR A 45 7.76 9.65 -11.84
C TYR A 45 6.74 9.29 -12.93
N ARG A 46 5.49 9.01 -12.54
CA ARG A 46 4.42 8.65 -13.47
C ARG A 46 3.08 9.15 -12.95
N ARG A 47 2.17 9.50 -13.87
CA ARG A 47 0.75 9.76 -13.56
C ARG A 47 -0.15 8.86 -14.39
N SER A 48 -1.31 8.53 -13.85
CA SER A 48 -2.33 7.72 -14.50
C SER A 48 -3.74 8.13 -14.05
N LEU A 49 -4.68 8.19 -14.99
CA LEU A 49 -6.09 8.41 -14.67
C LEU A 49 -6.71 7.25 -13.88
N LEU A 50 -6.02 6.09 -13.80
CA LEU A 50 -6.48 4.92 -13.07
C LEU A 50 -6.20 4.98 -11.56
N GLU A 51 -5.35 5.91 -11.10
CA GLU A 51 -5.02 6.04 -9.68
C GLU A 51 -6.27 6.24 -8.81
N GLY A 52 -7.13 7.20 -9.21
CA GLY A 52 -8.38 7.51 -8.50
C GLY A 52 -9.36 6.32 -8.46
N PRO A 53 -9.70 5.70 -9.61
CA PRO A 53 -10.52 4.49 -9.64
C PRO A 53 -9.96 3.36 -8.78
N ILE A 54 -8.66 3.08 -8.83
CA ILE A 54 -8.04 2.03 -8.01
C ILE A 54 -8.16 2.36 -6.53
N TYR A 55 -7.82 3.60 -6.13
CA TYR A 55 -7.99 4.04 -4.76
C TYR A 55 -9.41 3.82 -4.24
N VAL A 56 -10.43 4.22 -5.02
CA VAL A 56 -11.84 4.07 -4.61
C VAL A 56 -12.26 2.60 -4.50
N ILE A 57 -11.88 1.76 -5.47
CA ILE A 57 -12.20 0.33 -5.45
C ILE A 57 -11.62 -0.31 -4.18
N PHE A 58 -10.34 -0.05 -3.90
CA PHE A 58 -9.67 -0.65 -2.75
C PHE A 58 -10.10 -0.03 -1.42
N LEU A 59 -10.52 1.24 -1.40
CA LEU A 59 -11.21 1.83 -0.25
C LEU A 59 -12.49 1.07 0.10
N VAL A 60 -13.35 0.83 -0.90
CA VAL A 60 -14.57 0.05 -0.70
C VAL A 60 -14.25 -1.36 -0.23
N LEU A 61 -13.27 -2.04 -0.85
CA LEU A 61 -12.82 -3.36 -0.40
C LEU A 61 -12.28 -3.34 1.03
N GLY A 62 -11.56 -2.29 1.43
CA GLY A 62 -11.03 -2.11 2.78
C GLY A 62 -12.15 -2.01 3.81
N VAL A 63 -13.19 -1.22 3.52
CA VAL A 63 -14.39 -1.14 4.36
C VAL A 63 -15.10 -2.48 4.45
N LEU A 64 -15.36 -3.14 3.31
CA LEU A 64 -16.06 -4.44 3.28
C LEU A 64 -15.28 -5.52 4.03
N THR A 65 -13.96 -5.60 3.83
CA THR A 65 -13.10 -6.57 4.53
C THR A 65 -13.05 -6.29 6.03
N SER A 66 -13.07 -5.01 6.44
CA SER A 66 -13.14 -4.62 7.86
C SER A 66 -14.42 -5.10 8.54
N LEU A 67 -15.52 -5.25 7.80
CA LEU A 67 -16.78 -5.79 8.35
C LEU A 67 -16.68 -7.29 8.63
N LEU A 68 -15.82 -8.02 7.91
CA LEU A 68 -15.55 -9.45 8.14
C LEU A 68 -14.70 -9.72 9.40
N GLY A 69 -14.13 -8.66 9.99
CA GLY A 69 -13.38 -8.72 11.24
C GLY A 69 -11.87 -8.70 11.08
N MET A 70 -11.17 -8.64 12.22
CA MET A 70 -9.74 -8.38 12.27
C MET A 70 -8.89 -9.42 11.54
N SER A 71 -9.24 -10.71 11.65
CA SER A 71 -8.49 -11.79 10.99
C SER A 71 -8.49 -11.66 9.46
N ALA A 72 -9.61 -11.21 8.88
CA ALA A 72 -9.70 -10.97 7.44
C ALA A 72 -8.83 -9.77 7.02
N VAL A 73 -8.87 -8.70 7.81
CA VAL A 73 -8.04 -7.50 7.60
C VAL A 73 -6.55 -7.85 7.66
N LYS A 74 -6.10 -8.55 8.70
CA LYS A 74 -4.70 -8.98 8.84
C LYS A 74 -4.24 -9.82 7.65
N LYS A 75 -5.04 -10.79 7.22
CA LYS A 75 -4.70 -11.65 6.08
C LYS A 75 -4.60 -10.87 4.77
N MET A 76 -5.53 -9.94 4.53
CA MET A 76 -5.49 -9.11 3.33
C MET A 76 -4.29 -8.15 3.36
N ASN A 77 -4.02 -7.54 4.51
CA ASN A 77 -2.85 -6.70 4.71
C ASN A 77 -1.56 -7.49 4.40
N GLU A 78 -1.40 -8.67 5.00
CA GLU A 78 -0.25 -9.56 4.77
C GLU A 78 0.00 -9.84 3.28
N ILE A 79 -1.07 -10.10 2.51
CA ILE A 79 -0.97 -10.38 1.07
C ILE A 79 -0.46 -9.15 0.30
N VAL A 80 -0.96 -7.97 0.64
CA VAL A 80 -0.61 -6.71 -0.04
C VAL A 80 0.84 -6.33 0.28
N GLU A 81 1.21 -6.29 1.56
CA GLU A 81 2.56 -5.93 2.01
C GLU A 81 3.62 -6.88 1.44
N LYS A 82 3.37 -8.20 1.45
CA LYS A 82 4.30 -9.18 0.84
C LYS A 82 4.43 -8.96 -0.67
N GLY A 83 3.32 -8.68 -1.34
CA GLY A 83 3.30 -8.38 -2.76
C GLY A 83 4.11 -7.12 -3.09
N ALA A 84 3.99 -6.07 -2.28
CA ALA A 84 4.73 -4.82 -2.41
C ALA A 84 6.23 -5.02 -2.19
N ILE A 85 6.62 -5.68 -1.09
CA ILE A 85 8.02 -6.03 -0.77
C ILE A 85 8.67 -6.81 -1.93
N ASP A 86 8.03 -7.88 -2.38
CA ASP A 86 8.54 -8.72 -3.49
C ASP A 86 8.67 -7.90 -4.78
N PHE A 87 7.70 -7.02 -5.04
CA PHE A 87 7.74 -6.15 -6.21
C PHE A 87 8.90 -5.15 -6.13
N TYR A 88 9.12 -4.50 -4.98
CA TYR A 88 10.17 -3.51 -4.81
C TYR A 88 11.57 -4.12 -4.92
N VAL A 89 11.81 -5.23 -4.21
CA VAL A 89 13.09 -5.94 -4.25
C VAL A 89 13.42 -6.42 -5.68
N LYS A 90 12.42 -6.85 -6.44
CA LYS A 90 12.61 -7.36 -7.80
C LYS A 90 12.85 -6.26 -8.85
N ASN A 91 12.23 -5.09 -8.69
CA ASN A 91 12.16 -4.09 -9.76
C ASN A 91 13.00 -2.83 -9.51
N PHE A 92 13.52 -2.62 -8.30
CA PHE A 92 14.30 -1.43 -7.93
C PHE A 92 15.66 -1.80 -7.34
N ASP A 93 16.64 -0.91 -7.51
CA ASP A 93 17.98 -1.04 -6.92
C ASP A 93 17.95 -0.44 -5.50
N VAL A 94 17.44 -1.23 -4.55
CA VAL A 94 17.19 -0.80 -3.16
C VAL A 94 18.47 -0.34 -2.43
N GLU A 95 19.64 -0.80 -2.88
CA GLU A 95 20.93 -0.34 -2.34
C GLU A 95 21.25 1.11 -2.72
N LYS A 96 20.76 1.57 -3.88
CA LYS A 96 21.05 2.91 -4.41
C LYS A 96 19.90 3.90 -4.28
N ASP A 97 18.66 3.42 -4.20
CA ASP A 97 17.48 4.26 -4.10
C ASP A 97 17.03 4.39 -2.63
N VAL A 98 17.42 5.50 -2.01
CA VAL A 98 17.16 5.80 -0.58
C VAL A 98 15.66 5.81 -0.28
N GLU A 99 14.85 6.35 -1.17
CA GLU A 99 13.41 6.49 -0.96
C GLU A 99 12.72 5.13 -1.10
N ILE A 100 13.10 4.31 -2.08
CA ILE A 100 12.61 2.93 -2.17
C ILE A 100 13.03 2.10 -0.94
N LYS A 101 14.22 2.34 -0.40
CA LYS A 101 14.67 1.69 0.83
C LYS A 101 13.86 2.11 2.05
N GLU A 102 13.41 3.36 2.12
CA GLU A 102 12.50 3.82 3.15
C GLU A 102 11.11 3.22 2.99
N ILE A 103 10.55 3.24 1.77
CA ILE A 103 9.26 2.59 1.45
C ILE A 103 9.30 1.13 1.90
N LEU A 104 10.34 0.38 1.51
CA LEU A 104 10.48 -1.04 1.89
C LEU A 104 10.52 -1.28 3.40
N ARG A 105 11.08 -0.34 4.19
CA ARG A 105 11.07 -0.44 5.66
C ARG A 105 9.68 -0.18 6.21
N ASP A 106 8.95 0.78 5.65
CA ASP A 106 7.57 1.07 6.03
C ASP A 106 6.68 -0.16 5.74
N GLU A 107 6.80 -0.81 4.56
CA GLU A 107 6.09 -2.06 4.24
C GLU A 107 6.39 -3.20 5.24
N MET A 108 7.66 -3.37 5.62
CA MET A 108 8.05 -4.39 6.62
C MET A 108 7.43 -4.12 7.99
N LYS A 109 7.32 -2.84 8.38
CA LYS A 109 6.65 -2.44 9.62
C LYS A 109 5.14 -2.65 9.55
N HIS A 110 4.51 -2.36 8.41
CA HIS A 110 3.09 -2.62 8.21
C HIS A 110 2.75 -4.11 8.27
N LEU A 111 3.67 -4.98 7.83
CA LEU A 111 3.53 -6.42 7.96
C LEU A 111 3.37 -6.87 9.42
N GLU A 112 3.99 -6.18 10.39
CA GLU A 112 3.84 -6.47 11.82
C GLU A 112 2.39 -6.32 12.31
N TYR A 113 1.59 -5.45 11.68
CA TYR A 113 0.16 -5.32 11.98
C TYR A 113 -0.66 -6.55 11.57
N SER A 114 -0.07 -7.41 10.75
CA SER A 114 -0.69 -8.62 10.22
C SER A 114 -0.43 -9.86 11.10
N ILE A 115 0.46 -9.75 12.09
CA ILE A 115 0.85 -10.83 13.03
C ILE A 115 -0.03 -10.78 14.29
#